data_AF-A0A3B9DP88-F1
#
_entry.id   AF-A0A3B9DP88-F1
#
_cell.length_a   1.000
_cell.length_b   1.000
_cell.length_c   1.000
_cell.angle_alpha   90.00
_cell.angle_beta   90.00
_cell.angle_gamma   90.00
#
_symmetry.space_group_name_H-M   'P 1'
#
loop_
_entity.id
_entity.type
_entity.pdbx_description
1 polymer ?
#
loop_
_entity_poly.entity_id
_entity_poly.type
_entity_poly.pdbx_seq_one_letter_code
_entity_poly.pdbx_strand_id
1 'polypeptide(L)'
;MTGHSSDSSVPARTPSGVPHLARTVCLVTAFSGFLTVGLLVATPLGAQAIVGTLVEAETGVPIEGASVVLLNRNGEQVNWRLTEAFGRFSFPT
;
A
#
# COMPACT_ATOMS: atom_id res chain seq x y z
N MET A 1 -56.44 -26.42 53.49
CA MET A 1 -55.45 -26.55 54.57
C MET A 1 -54.63 -27.79 54.25
N THR A 2 -53.29 -27.65 54.21
CA THR A 2 -52.24 -28.71 54.11
C THR A 2 -52.26 -29.59 52.86
N GLY A 3 -51.22 -29.73 52.04
CA GLY A 3 -49.77 -29.58 52.24
C GLY A 3 -49.12 -30.76 51.50
N HIS A 4 -48.54 -30.54 50.32
CA HIS A 4 -47.12 -30.78 50.04
C HIS A 4 -46.49 -31.96 50.79
N SER A 5 -46.07 -33.01 50.07
CA SER A 5 -44.92 -33.82 50.44
C SER A 5 -44.31 -34.50 49.21
N SER A 6 -43.08 -34.08 48.96
CA SER A 6 -42.07 -34.59 48.04
C SER A 6 -41.62 -36.01 48.38
N ASP A 7 -41.11 -36.75 47.38
CA ASP A 7 -39.73 -37.31 47.33
C ASP A 7 -39.67 -38.38 46.22
N SER A 8 -39.01 -38.14 45.09
CA SER A 8 -37.56 -38.18 44.86
C SER A 8 -36.96 -39.60 44.84
N SER A 9 -36.96 -40.16 43.62
CA SER A 9 -35.79 -40.66 42.90
C SER A 9 -34.81 -41.61 43.61
N VAL A 10 -34.87 -42.89 43.24
CA VAL A 10 -33.74 -43.83 43.33
C VAL A 10 -33.61 -44.57 41.99
N PRO A 11 -32.56 -44.34 41.18
CA PRO A 11 -32.27 -45.18 40.03
C PRO A 11 -31.31 -46.31 40.40
N ALA A 12 -31.70 -47.55 40.07
CA ALA A 12 -30.88 -48.73 40.24
C ALA A 12 -30.20 -49.13 38.92
N ARG A 13 -28.86 -49.22 38.98
CA ARG A 13 -28.02 -50.27 38.37
C ARG A 13 -27.89 -50.31 36.83
N THR A 14 -26.77 -49.77 36.34
CA THR A 14 -25.99 -50.22 35.16
C THR A 14 -25.53 -51.68 35.34
N PRO A 15 -25.28 -52.50 34.28
CA PRO A 15 -24.16 -52.24 33.35
C PRO A 15 -24.29 -52.83 31.92
N SER A 16 -23.62 -52.21 30.95
CA SER A 16 -22.94 -52.94 29.86
C SER A 16 -22.19 -51.96 28.97
N GLY A 17 -20.89 -52.20 28.75
CA GLY A 17 -20.13 -51.62 27.63
C GLY A 17 -19.02 -50.65 27.99
N VAL A 18 -17.88 -51.17 28.46
CA VAL A 18 -16.56 -50.53 28.33
C VAL A 18 -15.92 -50.95 26.97
N PRO A 19 -14.82 -50.36 26.50
CA PRO A 19 -14.78 -49.15 25.67
C PRO A 19 -14.07 -49.41 24.33
N HIS A 20 -14.62 -48.99 23.19
CA HIS A 20 -13.86 -49.06 21.92
C HIS A 20 -13.13 -47.75 21.68
N LEU A 21 -11.88 -47.76 22.14
CA LEU A 21 -10.74 -46.95 21.71
C LEU A 21 -10.90 -46.48 20.26
N ALA A 22 -11.21 -45.20 20.06
CA ALA A 22 -11.13 -44.62 18.73
C ALA A 22 -11.06 -43.09 18.79
N ARG A 23 -9.89 -42.61 18.40
CA ARG A 23 -9.69 -41.37 17.65
C ARG A 23 -9.64 -40.10 18.50
N THR A 24 -8.48 -39.95 19.13
CA THR A 24 -7.69 -38.71 19.12
C THR A 24 -7.96 -37.91 17.85
N VAL A 25 -8.77 -36.86 17.93
CA VAL A 25 -8.81 -35.81 16.91
C VAL A 25 -7.72 -34.82 17.29
N CYS A 26 -6.57 -34.95 16.63
CA CYS A 26 -5.50 -33.97 16.69
C CYS A 26 -6.02 -32.67 16.08
N LEU A 27 -6.29 -31.68 16.92
CA LEU A 27 -6.74 -30.36 16.50
C LEU A 27 -5.54 -29.59 15.95
N VAL A 28 -5.16 -29.87 14.70
CA VAL A 28 -4.19 -29.03 13.97
C VAL A 28 -4.94 -27.79 13.54
N THR A 29 -4.92 -26.75 14.38
CA THR A 29 -5.26 -25.40 13.94
C THR A 29 -4.22 -25.00 12.90
N ALA A 30 -4.55 -25.22 11.64
CA ALA A 30 -3.86 -24.59 10.52
C ALA A 30 -4.04 -23.08 10.70
N PHE A 31 -3.06 -22.42 11.30
CA PHE A 31 -2.88 -20.99 11.16
C PHE A 31 -2.62 -20.76 9.67
N SER A 32 -3.69 -20.50 8.92
CA SER A 32 -3.61 -20.09 7.53
C SER A 32 -2.93 -18.72 7.52
N GLY A 33 -1.60 -18.74 7.44
CA GLY A 33 -0.77 -17.57 7.26
C GLY A 33 -1.01 -17.02 5.87
N PHE A 34 -2.10 -16.27 5.69
CA PHE A 34 -2.26 -15.42 4.53
C PHE A 34 -1.66 -14.06 4.87
N LEU A 35 -0.33 -14.03 4.99
CA LEU A 35 0.41 -12.76 4.99
C LEU A 35 0.40 -12.28 3.55
N THR A 36 -0.68 -11.59 3.16
CA THR A 36 -0.69 -10.84 1.90
C THR A 36 0.41 -9.80 2.03
N VAL A 37 1.55 -10.05 1.40
CA VAL A 37 2.55 -9.02 1.19
C VAL A 37 1.86 -8.00 0.30
N GLY A 38 1.34 -6.93 0.90
CA GLY A 38 0.86 -5.77 0.17
C GLY A 38 2.01 -5.29 -0.68
N LEU A 39 1.90 -5.41 -2.00
CA LEU A 39 2.85 -4.84 -2.93
C LEU A 39 2.81 -3.32 -2.73
N LEU A 40 3.76 -2.79 -1.97
CA LEU A 40 3.96 -1.35 -1.84
C LEU A 40 4.57 -0.87 -3.15
N VAL A 41 3.71 -0.47 -4.11
CA VAL A 41 4.18 0.24 -5.30
C VAL A 41 4.59 1.63 -4.85
N ALA A 42 5.89 1.86 -4.64
CA ALA A 42 6.42 3.19 -4.45
C ALA A 42 6.21 3.98 -5.75
N THR A 43 5.24 4.88 -5.77
CA THR A 43 5.20 5.92 -6.82
C THR A 43 6.49 6.71 -6.68
N PRO A 44 7.34 6.83 -7.73
CA PRO A 44 8.52 7.65 -7.62
C PRO A 44 8.06 9.08 -7.27
N LEU A 45 8.49 9.57 -6.11
CA LEU A 45 8.46 10.99 -5.74
C LEU A 45 9.51 11.74 -6.56
N GLY A 46 9.51 11.53 -7.88
CA GLY A 46 10.37 12.27 -8.78
C GLY A 46 9.77 13.66 -8.92
N ALA A 47 10.47 14.70 -8.51
CA ALA A 47 10.24 16.01 -9.08
C ALA A 47 10.52 15.90 -10.59
N GLN A 48 9.49 15.71 -11.40
CA GLN A 48 9.60 15.52 -12.85
C GLN A 48 9.61 16.89 -13.56
N ALA A 49 10.41 17.82 -13.04
CA ALA A 49 10.53 19.17 -13.59
C ALA A 49 11.90 19.37 -14.24
N ILE A 50 11.93 19.96 -15.43
CA ILE A 50 13.17 20.45 -16.05
C ILE A 50 13.32 21.90 -15.61
N VAL A 51 14.33 22.18 -14.79
CA VAL A 51 14.66 23.53 -14.31
C VAL A 51 16.07 23.89 -14.71
N GLY A 52 16.29 25.17 -15.02
CA GLY A 52 17.62 25.64 -15.39
C GLY A 52 17.72 27.16 -15.43
N THR A 53 18.94 27.61 -15.72
CA THR A 53 19.28 29.02 -15.89
C THR A 53 20.02 29.18 -17.21
N LEU A 54 19.58 30.13 -18.02
CA LEU A 54 20.24 30.52 -19.26
C LEU A 54 21.12 31.74 -19.01
N VAL A 55 22.39 31.63 -19.40
CA VAL A 55 23.39 32.69 -19.29
C VAL A 55 24.06 32.92 -20.64
N GLU A 56 24.53 34.13 -20.87
CA GLU A 56 25.43 34.43 -21.97
C GLU A 56 26.77 33.74 -21.73
N ALA A 57 27.32 33.10 -22.76
CA ALA A 57 28.45 32.19 -22.62
C ALA A 57 29.76 32.88 -22.18
N GLU A 58 29.97 34.13 -22.57
CA GLU A 58 31.23 34.85 -22.29
C GLU A 58 31.18 35.60 -20.97
N THR A 59 30.11 36.36 -20.72
CA THR A 59 30.00 37.17 -19.50
C THR A 59 29.38 36.42 -18.32
N GLY A 60 28.70 35.29 -18.56
CA GLY A 60 27.92 34.58 -17.54
C GLY A 60 26.67 35.34 -17.09
N VAL A 61 26.32 36.45 -17.75
CA VAL A 61 25.15 37.26 -17.41
C VAL A 61 23.87 36.48 -17.75
N PRO A 62 22.89 36.37 -16.83
CA PRO A 62 21.64 35.69 -17.13
C PRO A 62 20.82 36.40 -18.20
N ILE A 63 20.21 35.62 -19.09
CA ILE A 63 19.41 36.16 -20.21
C ILE A 63 17.93 35.99 -19.89
N GLU A 64 17.24 37.11 -19.65
CA GLU A 64 15.78 37.17 -19.53
C GLU A 64 15.11 37.30 -20.90
N GLY A 65 13.92 36.71 -21.08
CA GLY A 65 13.12 36.83 -22.29
C GLY A 65 13.60 35.96 -23.46
N ALA A 66 14.52 35.02 -23.23
CA ALA A 66 14.97 34.08 -24.25
C ALA A 66 14.00 32.91 -24.39
N SER A 67 13.77 32.44 -25.62
CA SER A 67 12.91 31.28 -25.88
C SER A 67 13.67 29.97 -25.62
N VAL A 68 13.13 29.16 -24.71
CA VAL A 68 13.58 27.79 -24.42
C VAL A 68 12.53 26.84 -24.96
N VAL A 69 12.93 25.98 -25.90
CA VAL A 69 12.05 25.00 -26.55
C VAL A 69 12.37 23.60 -26.03
N LEU A 70 11.35 22.91 -25.52
CA LEU A 70 11.45 21.53 -25.08
C LEU A 70 11.10 20.59 -26.23
N LEU A 71 12.04 19.73 -26.61
CA LEU A 71 11.87 18.76 -27.70
C LEU A 71 11.74 17.33 -27.15
N ASN A 72 10.98 16.49 -27.85
CA ASN A 72 10.97 15.05 -27.61
C ASN A 72 12.18 14.37 -28.29
N ARG A 73 12.31 13.06 -28.12
CA ARG A 73 13.39 12.27 -28.73
C ARG A 73 13.41 12.36 -30.26
N ASN A 74 12.26 12.58 -30.88
CA ASN A 74 12.08 12.69 -32.33
C ASN A 74 12.41 14.11 -32.84
N GLY A 75 12.78 15.04 -31.94
CA GLY A 75 13.07 16.43 -32.27
C GLY A 75 11.82 17.31 -32.40
N GLU A 76 10.64 16.79 -32.07
CA GLU A 76 9.39 17.55 -32.15
C GLU A 76 9.22 18.42 -30.89
N GLN A 77 8.69 19.61 -31.08
CA GLN A 77 8.39 20.52 -29.98
C GLN A 77 7.25 19.99 -29.10
N VAL A 78 7.54 19.78 -27.83
CA VAL A 78 6.57 19.40 -26.79
C VAL A 78 6.04 20.64 -26.08
N ASN A 79 6.91 21.61 -25.79
CA ASN A 79 6.56 22.84 -25.09
C ASN A 79 7.59 23.95 -25.36
N TRP A 80 7.30 25.18 -24.97
CA TRP A 80 8.26 26.28 -24.93
C TRP A 80 7.93 27.28 -23.83
N ARG A 81 8.93 28.00 -23.33
CA ARG A 81 8.76 29.11 -22.39
C ARG A 81 9.81 30.18 -22.62
N LEU A 82 9.54 31.40 -22.16
CA LEU A 82 10.56 32.43 -22.02
C LEU A 82 11.28 32.27 -20.69
N THR A 83 12.58 32.58 -20.67
CA THR A 83 13.33 32.73 -19.43
C THR A 83 12.83 33.94 -18.64
N GLU A 84 12.67 33.76 -17.34
CA GLU A 84 12.33 34.81 -16.39
C GLU A 84 13.56 35.66 -16.02
N ALA A 85 13.37 36.60 -15.10
CA ALA A 85 14.47 37.28 -14.43
C ALA A 85 15.52 36.29 -13.90
N PHE A 86 16.78 36.71 -13.92
CA PHE A 86 17.94 35.83 -13.64
C PHE A 86 18.06 34.64 -14.59
N GLY A 87 17.46 34.71 -15.79
CA GLY A 87 17.58 33.69 -16.84
C GLY A 87 16.93 32.35 -16.51
N ARG A 88 16.07 32.29 -15.49
CA ARG A 88 15.51 31.04 -14.98
C ARG A 88 14.39 30.52 -15.87
N PHE A 89 14.30 29.21 -16.04
CA PHE A 89 13.18 28.55 -16.69
C PHE A 89 12.78 27.26 -15.96
N SER A 90 11.52 26.85 -16.14
CA SER A 90 10.99 25.62 -15.57
C SER A 90 9.92 24.98 -16.46
N PHE A 91 10.02 23.68 -16.68
CA PHE A 91 8.99 22.83 -17.25
C PHE A 91 8.53 21.84 -16.17
N PRO A 92 7.41 22.11 -15.46
CA PRO A 92 6.81 21.13 -14.57
C PRO A 92 6.18 19.98 -15.37
N THR A 93 5.89 18.86 -14.69
CA THR A 93 5.21 17.71 -15.28
C THR A 93 3.71 17.85 -15.32
#